data_AF-A0A6V7YCK3-F1
#
_entry.id   AF-A0A6V7YCK3-F1
#
_cell.length_a   1.000
_cell.length_b   1.000
_cell.length_c   1.000
_cell.angle_alpha   90.00
_cell.angle_beta   90.00
_cell.angle_gamma   90.00
#
_symmetry.space_group_name_H-M   'P 1'
#
loop_
_entity.id
_entity.type
_entity.pdbx_description
1 polymer ?
#
loop_
_entity_poly.entity_id
_entity_poly.type
_entity_poly.pdbx_seq_one_letter_code
_entity_poly.pdbx_strand_id
1 'polypeptide(L)'
;MLLSNDGHDAYLDKAQTDYNLFSYRIKRLMDEYGIQCEGELFSSSYSVLRNRISDRETDDMSFFNTTYVIGQRLWEIGRLTRKQFFASAGGKIEKLTDARGICVDPSEKLRLLSRAYYTIAYYASKRQYLSFPWVACWDVLDKVKRTTILKRGVTNLAIDPFADRLLSHINLFVRRYEAKLKEFRERVFQIDFEGPEEEYERKCFLRRYAERYLGLDILLFFCSEWGQKQKLFELSPIREEHLCLLVVSIELSRGSFYEVKGFFCLKNIFLF
;
A
#
# COMPACT_ATOMS: atom_id res chain seq x y z
N MET A 1 -5.78 14.66 -9.83
CA MET A 1 -6.95 14.35 -10.68
C MET A 1 -6.76 12.95 -11.28
N LEU A 2 -7.17 11.91 -10.54
CA LEU A 2 -6.82 10.50 -10.84
C LEU A 2 -7.85 9.80 -11.74
N LEU A 3 -9.02 10.41 -11.97
CA LEU A 3 -10.11 9.84 -12.76
C LEU A 3 -10.65 10.98 -13.66
N SER A 4 -10.72 10.78 -14.98
CA SER A 4 -11.35 11.76 -15.90
C SER A 4 -12.84 11.88 -15.56
N ASN A 5 -13.39 13.10 -15.67
CA ASN A 5 -14.77 13.40 -15.31
C ASN A 5 -15.81 12.86 -16.31
N ASP A 6 -15.38 12.27 -17.43
CA ASP A 6 -16.30 11.96 -18.52
C ASP A 6 -17.15 10.72 -18.24
N GLY A 7 -18.48 10.87 -18.33
CA GLY A 7 -19.45 9.77 -18.44
C GLY A 7 -19.97 9.14 -17.15
N HIS A 8 -19.59 9.65 -15.96
CA HIS A 8 -20.01 9.08 -14.68
C HIS A 8 -21.28 9.73 -14.09
N ASP A 9 -21.74 10.85 -14.66
CA ASP A 9 -22.88 11.63 -14.17
C ASP A 9 -24.18 10.80 -14.13
N ALA A 10 -24.38 9.94 -15.14
CA ALA A 10 -25.52 9.04 -15.22
C ALA A 10 -25.61 8.03 -14.06
N TYR A 11 -24.53 7.85 -13.29
CA TYR A 11 -24.47 6.92 -12.15
C TYR A 11 -24.44 7.63 -10.79
N LEU A 12 -24.44 8.97 -10.74
CA LEU A 12 -24.35 9.74 -9.50
C LEU A 12 -25.57 9.52 -8.59
N ASP A 13 -26.79 9.51 -9.14
CA ASP A 13 -28.01 9.30 -8.34
C ASP A 13 -28.02 7.93 -7.64
N LYS A 14 -27.56 6.91 -8.37
CA LYS A 14 -27.42 5.56 -7.83
C LYS A 14 -26.33 5.52 -6.76
N ALA A 15 -25.17 6.10 -7.04
CA ALA A 15 -24.07 6.22 -6.09
C ALA A 15 -24.48 6.95 -4.81
N GLN A 16 -25.29 8.00 -4.91
CA GLN A 16 -25.81 8.74 -3.76
C GLN A 16 -26.76 7.88 -2.91
N THR A 17 -27.64 7.12 -3.56
CA THR A 17 -28.56 6.21 -2.87
C THR A 17 -27.80 5.13 -2.10
N ASP A 18 -26.81 4.52 -2.75
CA ASP A 18 -26.00 3.46 -2.14
C ASP A 18 -25.08 4.01 -1.03
N TYR A 19 -24.55 5.24 -1.22
CA TYR A 19 -23.80 5.97 -0.19
C TYR A 19 -24.64 6.26 1.05
N ASN A 20 -25.87 6.75 0.88
CA ASN A 20 -26.77 7.04 1.99
C ASN A 20 -27.10 5.76 2.79
N LEU A 21 -27.32 4.65 2.08
CA LEU A 21 -27.58 3.35 2.72
C LEU A 21 -26.36 2.83 3.49
N PHE A 22 -25.16 2.94 2.92
CA PHE A 22 -23.92 2.59 3.60
C PHE A 22 -23.70 3.46 4.85
N SER A 23 -23.85 4.78 4.69
CA SER A 23 -23.70 5.77 5.76
C SER A 23 -24.65 5.48 6.91
N TYR A 24 -25.91 5.14 6.61
CA TYR A 24 -26.89 4.74 7.63
C TYR A 24 -26.45 3.48 8.38
N ARG A 25 -25.97 2.44 7.69
CA ARG A 25 -25.51 1.19 8.31
C ARG A 25 -24.30 1.40 9.21
N ILE A 26 -23.30 2.16 8.73
CA ILE A 26 -22.09 2.48 9.52
C ILE A 26 -22.46 3.34 10.72
N LYS A 27 -23.26 4.39 10.52
CA LYS A 27 -23.70 5.26 11.61
C LYS A 27 -24.44 4.48 12.69
N ARG A 28 -25.38 3.61 12.30
CA ARG A 28 -26.10 2.75 13.23
C ARG A 28 -25.15 1.86 14.03
N LEU A 29 -24.17 1.24 13.39
CA LEU A 29 -23.17 0.41 14.07
C LEU A 29 -22.33 1.24 15.06
N MET A 30 -21.90 2.44 14.67
CA MET A 30 -21.13 3.34 15.52
C MET A 30 -21.94 3.82 16.72
N ASP A 31 -23.20 4.21 16.50
CA ASP A 31 -24.12 4.69 17.55
C ASP A 31 -24.44 3.57 18.57
N GLU A 32 -24.61 2.33 18.11
CA GLU A 32 -24.88 1.16 18.97
C GLU A 32 -23.71 0.85 19.93
N TYR A 33 -22.47 1.03 19.50
CA TYR A 33 -21.27 0.73 20.32
C TYR A 33 -20.54 1.99 20.86
N GLY A 34 -21.05 3.18 20.57
CA GLY A 34 -20.48 4.45 21.03
C GLY A 34 -19.16 4.85 20.36
N ILE A 35 -18.89 4.35 19.16
CA ILE A 35 -17.66 4.62 18.37
C ILE A 35 -17.74 6.04 17.81
N GLN A 36 -16.67 6.83 17.97
CA GLN A 36 -16.70 8.27 17.66
C GLN A 36 -16.45 8.57 16.19
N CYS A 37 -15.54 7.82 15.55
CA CYS A 37 -15.18 8.06 14.16
C CYS A 37 -14.98 6.78 13.34
N GLU A 38 -15.04 6.93 12.02
CA GLU A 38 -14.81 5.84 11.07
C GLU A 38 -13.41 5.22 11.22
N GLY A 39 -12.40 6.01 11.60
CA GLY A 39 -11.03 5.53 11.82
C GLY A 39 -10.94 4.51 12.96
N GLU A 40 -11.61 4.74 14.08
CA GLU A 40 -11.69 3.79 15.19
C GLU A 40 -12.36 2.48 14.74
N LEU A 41 -13.44 2.58 13.96
CA LEU A 41 -14.17 1.43 13.44
C LEU A 41 -13.31 0.52 12.55
N PHE A 42 -12.54 1.10 11.61
CA PHE A 42 -11.72 0.30 10.68
C PHE A 42 -10.38 -0.14 11.27
N SER A 43 -9.81 0.61 12.21
CA SER A 43 -8.56 0.22 12.88
C SER A 43 -8.76 -0.81 14.00
N SER A 44 -10.01 -1.03 14.43
CA SER A 44 -10.34 -1.80 15.64
C SER A 44 -9.66 -1.28 16.92
N SER A 45 -9.20 -0.03 16.90
CA SER A 45 -8.62 0.67 18.05
C SER A 45 -9.68 1.63 18.59
N TYR A 46 -10.38 1.20 19.63
CA TYR A 46 -11.51 1.94 20.18
C TYR A 46 -11.12 2.67 21.46
N SER A 47 -11.35 3.98 21.50
CA SER A 47 -11.12 4.78 22.72
C SER A 47 -12.12 4.45 23.82
N VAL A 48 -13.40 4.35 23.46
CA VAL A 48 -14.51 4.03 24.35
C VAL A 48 -15.47 3.09 23.62
N LEU A 49 -15.86 2.00 24.27
CA LEU A 49 -16.88 1.08 23.77
C LEU A 49 -18.01 0.98 24.78
N ARG A 50 -19.24 1.18 24.32
CA ARG A 50 -20.47 0.90 25.03
C ARG A 50 -20.94 -0.51 24.71
N ASN A 51 -21.83 -1.06 25.55
CA ASN A 51 -22.43 -2.38 25.35
C ASN A 51 -21.38 -3.49 25.18
N ARG A 52 -20.33 -3.45 26.02
CA ARG A 52 -19.37 -4.55 26.09
C ARG A 52 -20.11 -5.81 26.54
N ILE A 53 -19.82 -6.93 25.89
CA ILE A 53 -20.35 -8.25 26.23
C ILE A 53 -19.86 -8.65 27.63
N SER A 54 -18.65 -8.23 28.02
CA SER A 54 -18.13 -8.31 29.37
C SER A 54 -17.31 -7.08 29.74
N ASP A 55 -17.55 -6.52 30.94
CA ASP A 55 -16.75 -5.41 31.48
C ASP A 55 -15.29 -5.82 31.75
N ARG A 56 -15.00 -7.13 31.84
CA ARG A 56 -13.65 -7.70 31.97
C ARG A 56 -12.97 -8.05 30.65
N GLU A 57 -13.55 -7.67 29.50
CA GLU A 57 -13.00 -7.98 28.17
C GLU A 57 -11.55 -7.55 27.94
N THR A 58 -11.06 -6.54 28.68
CA THR A 58 -9.64 -6.13 28.61
C THR A 58 -8.67 -7.21 29.09
N ASP A 59 -9.11 -8.11 29.97
CA ASP A 59 -8.33 -9.23 30.50
C ASP A 59 -8.84 -10.60 30.00
N ASP A 60 -9.90 -10.62 29.18
CA ASP A 60 -10.51 -11.84 28.70
C ASP A 60 -9.85 -12.29 27.39
N MET A 61 -9.09 -13.38 27.47
CA MET A 61 -8.47 -14.05 26.31
C MET A 61 -9.49 -14.90 25.52
N SER A 62 -10.79 -14.71 25.76
CA SER A 62 -11.84 -15.40 25.02
C SER A 62 -11.89 -14.96 23.54
N PHE A 63 -12.20 -15.91 22.66
CA PHE A 63 -12.30 -15.67 21.21
C PHE A 63 -13.47 -14.73 20.81
N PHE A 64 -14.40 -14.44 21.72
CA PHE A 64 -15.66 -13.73 21.45
C PHE A 64 -15.74 -12.42 22.25
N ASN A 65 -14.88 -11.47 21.91
CA ASN A 65 -14.95 -10.11 22.44
C ASN A 65 -15.90 -9.21 21.61
N THR A 66 -16.28 -8.08 22.18
CA THR A 66 -17.13 -7.09 21.49
C THR A 66 -16.50 -6.61 20.20
N THR A 67 -15.16 -6.48 20.17
CA THR A 67 -14.39 -6.12 18.98
C THR A 67 -14.62 -7.09 17.82
N TYR A 68 -14.65 -8.40 18.08
CA TYR A 68 -14.91 -9.42 17.08
C TYR A 68 -16.33 -9.31 16.52
N VAL A 69 -17.32 -9.07 17.38
CA VAL A 69 -18.71 -8.88 16.95
C VAL A 69 -18.86 -7.62 16.09
N ILE A 70 -18.21 -6.51 16.46
CA ILE A 70 -18.17 -5.30 15.64
C ILE A 70 -17.52 -5.61 14.28
N GLY A 71 -16.39 -6.33 14.27
CA GLY A 71 -15.70 -6.75 13.07
C GLY A 71 -16.57 -7.61 12.13
N GLN A 72 -17.31 -8.58 12.67
CA GLN A 72 -18.24 -9.41 11.89
C GLN A 72 -19.37 -8.58 11.27
N ARG A 73 -19.95 -7.65 12.02
CA ARG A 73 -20.99 -6.74 11.50
C ARG A 73 -20.44 -5.81 10.43
N LEU A 74 -19.24 -5.27 10.63
CA LEU A 74 -18.56 -4.43 9.65
C LEU A 74 -18.28 -5.22 8.35
N TRP A 75 -17.81 -6.46 8.48
CA TRP A 75 -17.58 -7.36 7.37
C TRP A 75 -18.87 -7.64 6.58
N GLU A 76 -19.99 -7.87 7.28
CA GLU A 76 -21.29 -8.04 6.64
C GLU A 76 -21.75 -6.79 5.89
N ILE A 77 -21.61 -5.60 6.50
CA ILE A 77 -21.90 -4.32 5.83
C ILE A 77 -21.06 -4.20 4.55
N GLY A 78 -19.77 -4.52 4.63
CA GLY A 78 -18.87 -4.49 3.47
C GLY A 78 -19.31 -5.46 2.37
N ARG A 79 -19.63 -6.71 2.74
CA ARG A 79 -20.14 -7.73 1.82
C ARG A 79 -21.42 -7.29 1.12
N LEU A 80 -22.39 -6.73 1.86
CA LEU A 80 -23.66 -6.26 1.32
C LEU A 80 -23.46 -5.08 0.36
N THR A 81 -22.62 -4.12 0.74
CA THR A 81 -22.31 -2.93 -0.07
C THR A 81 -21.62 -3.33 -1.37
N ARG A 82 -20.65 -4.23 -1.28
CA ARG A 82 -19.97 -4.81 -2.45
C ARG A 82 -20.94 -5.56 -3.36
N LYS A 83 -21.85 -6.36 -2.79
CA LYS A 83 -22.90 -7.05 -3.55
C LYS A 83 -23.82 -6.08 -4.29
N GLN A 84 -24.22 -4.98 -3.65
CA GLN A 84 -25.04 -3.95 -4.26
C GLN A 84 -24.33 -3.27 -5.44
N PHE A 85 -23.04 -2.95 -5.28
CA PHE A 85 -22.21 -2.38 -6.33
C PHE A 85 -22.18 -3.28 -7.59
N PHE A 86 -21.80 -4.55 -7.46
CA PHE A 86 -21.73 -5.46 -8.61
C PHE A 86 -23.11 -5.77 -9.21
N ALA A 87 -24.15 -5.87 -8.38
CA ALA A 87 -25.52 -6.09 -8.84
C ALA A 87 -26.04 -4.94 -9.71
N SER A 88 -25.71 -3.68 -9.37
CA SER A 88 -26.12 -2.52 -10.16
C SER A 88 -25.50 -2.47 -11.56
N ALA A 89 -24.34 -3.12 -11.75
CA ALA A 89 -23.73 -3.31 -13.05
C ALA A 89 -24.31 -4.50 -13.84
N GLY A 90 -25.24 -5.27 -13.26
CA GLY A 90 -25.86 -6.45 -13.87
C GLY A 90 -25.05 -7.74 -13.69
N GLY A 91 -24.02 -7.73 -12.84
CA GLY A 91 -23.14 -8.88 -12.62
C GLY A 91 -23.38 -9.58 -11.29
N LYS A 92 -23.30 -10.91 -11.28
CA LYS A 92 -23.06 -11.68 -10.05
C LYS A 92 -21.58 -11.55 -9.69
N ILE A 93 -21.27 -11.26 -8.42
CA ILE A 93 -19.88 -11.11 -7.94
C ILE A 93 -19.02 -12.30 -8.41
N GLU A 94 -19.52 -13.52 -8.20
CA GLU A 94 -18.86 -14.80 -8.54
C GLU A 94 -18.44 -14.92 -10.01
N LYS A 95 -19.12 -14.22 -10.93
CA LYS A 95 -18.78 -14.25 -12.37
C LYS A 95 -17.75 -13.19 -12.75
N LEU A 96 -17.61 -12.15 -11.94
CA LEU A 96 -16.78 -10.98 -12.23
C LEU A 96 -15.50 -10.95 -11.40
N THR A 97 -15.43 -11.78 -10.36
CA THR A 97 -14.30 -11.89 -9.45
C THR A 97 -13.61 -13.23 -9.54
N ASP A 98 -12.30 -13.24 -9.36
CA ASP A 98 -11.51 -14.47 -9.19
C ASP A 98 -11.85 -15.19 -7.87
N ALA A 99 -11.27 -16.37 -7.61
CA ALA A 99 -11.43 -17.15 -6.38
C ALA A 99 -11.09 -16.36 -5.09
N ARG A 100 -10.30 -15.28 -5.22
CA ARG A 100 -9.96 -14.35 -4.13
C ARG A 100 -10.96 -13.21 -3.95
N GLY A 101 -12.03 -13.15 -4.75
CA GLY A 101 -13.03 -12.08 -4.71
C GLY A 101 -12.58 -10.76 -5.35
N ILE A 102 -11.50 -10.76 -6.15
CA ILE A 102 -10.94 -9.58 -6.83
C ILE A 102 -11.47 -9.52 -8.25
N CYS A 103 -12.01 -8.37 -8.68
CA CYS A 103 -12.51 -8.17 -10.03
C CYS A 103 -11.36 -8.21 -11.05
N VAL A 104 -11.41 -9.13 -12.02
CA VAL A 104 -10.33 -9.32 -13.03
C VAL A 104 -10.46 -8.32 -14.18
N ASP A 105 -11.62 -8.23 -14.81
CA ASP A 105 -11.83 -7.33 -15.94
C ASP A 105 -13.09 -6.47 -15.72
N PRO A 106 -12.93 -5.24 -15.19
CA PRO A 106 -14.07 -4.38 -14.94
C PRO A 106 -14.65 -3.89 -16.27
N SER A 107 -15.94 -4.15 -16.48
CA SER A 107 -16.71 -3.56 -17.58
C SER A 107 -16.68 -2.04 -17.52
N GLU A 108 -16.91 -1.37 -18.65
CA GLU A 108 -16.94 0.10 -18.70
C GLU A 108 -17.96 0.68 -17.72
N LYS A 109 -19.14 0.06 -17.61
CA LYS A 109 -20.16 0.40 -16.62
C LYS A 109 -19.64 0.35 -15.19
N LEU A 110 -18.90 -0.69 -14.81
CA LEU A 110 -18.30 -0.80 -13.47
C LEU A 110 -17.24 0.27 -13.20
N ARG A 111 -16.48 0.65 -14.22
CA ARG A 111 -15.47 1.72 -14.12
C ARG A 111 -16.12 3.09 -13.94
N LEU A 112 -17.21 3.38 -14.66
CA LEU A 112 -17.95 4.64 -14.53
C LEU A 112 -18.68 4.71 -13.19
N LEU A 113 -19.27 3.60 -12.75
CA LEU A 113 -19.92 3.52 -11.45
C LEU A 113 -18.92 3.69 -10.28
N SER A 114 -17.75 3.06 -10.33
CA SER A 114 -16.74 3.22 -9.28
C SER A 114 -16.24 4.66 -9.18
N ARG A 115 -16.13 5.37 -10.32
CA ARG A 115 -15.86 6.82 -10.35
C ARG A 115 -16.97 7.61 -9.69
N ALA A 116 -18.23 7.30 -9.97
CA ALA A 116 -19.37 7.96 -9.32
C ALA A 116 -19.34 7.74 -7.79
N TYR A 117 -19.08 6.53 -7.33
CA TYR A 117 -18.95 6.20 -5.90
C TYR A 117 -17.81 6.98 -5.22
N TYR A 118 -16.65 7.06 -5.88
CA TYR A 118 -15.53 7.87 -5.40
C TYR A 118 -15.90 9.35 -5.36
N THR A 119 -16.59 9.85 -6.39
CA THR A 119 -16.95 11.26 -6.51
C THR A 119 -17.93 11.67 -5.41
N ILE A 120 -18.99 10.90 -5.19
CA ILE A 120 -19.94 11.15 -4.09
C ILE A 120 -19.21 11.17 -2.74
N ALA A 121 -18.35 10.20 -2.45
CA ALA A 121 -17.68 10.14 -1.15
C ALA A 121 -16.71 11.31 -0.89
N TYR A 122 -15.98 11.76 -1.91
CA TYR A 122 -14.93 12.77 -1.74
C TYR A 122 -15.35 14.21 -2.07
N TYR A 123 -16.38 14.39 -2.90
CA TYR A 123 -16.91 15.70 -3.30
C TYR A 123 -18.24 16.07 -2.62
N ALA A 124 -18.86 15.18 -1.85
CA ALA A 124 -20.00 15.55 -1.02
C ALA A 124 -19.61 16.64 0.00
N SER A 125 -20.49 17.63 0.15
CA SER A 125 -20.30 18.79 1.03
C SER A 125 -20.15 18.43 2.51
N LYS A 126 -20.63 17.25 2.92
CA LYS A 126 -20.41 16.66 4.24
C LYS A 126 -19.62 15.35 4.11
N ARG A 127 -18.30 15.44 4.32
CA ARG A 127 -17.37 14.29 4.34
C ARG A 127 -17.59 13.45 5.60
N GLN A 128 -18.61 12.58 5.62
CA GLN A 128 -18.92 11.77 6.80
C GLN A 128 -18.28 10.38 6.77
N TYR A 129 -18.35 9.68 5.63
CA TYR A 129 -17.84 8.31 5.52
C TYR A 129 -17.02 8.15 4.23
N LEU A 130 -15.70 8.19 4.36
CA LEU A 130 -14.77 8.17 3.22
C LEU A 130 -14.36 6.74 2.84
N SER A 131 -14.65 5.74 3.70
CA SER A 131 -14.34 4.34 3.40
C SER A 131 -15.23 3.73 2.31
N PHE A 132 -16.40 4.32 2.03
CA PHE A 132 -17.41 3.78 1.11
C PHE A 132 -16.86 3.25 -0.22
N PRO A 133 -16.14 4.06 -1.04
CA PRO A 133 -15.62 3.60 -2.33
C PRO A 133 -14.57 2.49 -2.17
N TRP A 134 -13.81 2.50 -1.09
CA TRP A 134 -12.81 1.48 -0.79
C TRP A 134 -13.45 0.15 -0.40
N VAL A 135 -14.50 0.19 0.43
CA VAL A 135 -15.26 -1.00 0.82
C VAL A 135 -16.02 -1.59 -0.36
N ALA A 136 -16.64 -0.76 -1.18
CA ALA A 136 -17.46 -1.20 -2.30
C ALA A 136 -16.62 -1.72 -3.48
N CYS A 137 -15.58 -0.98 -3.89
CA CYS A 137 -14.98 -1.13 -5.21
C CYS A 137 -13.47 -0.80 -5.30
N TRP A 138 -12.69 -1.01 -4.23
CA TRP A 138 -11.24 -0.76 -4.24
C TRP A 138 -10.49 -1.41 -5.41
N ASP A 139 -10.87 -2.63 -5.75
CA ASP A 139 -10.26 -3.44 -6.80
C ASP A 139 -10.51 -2.87 -8.20
N VAL A 140 -11.74 -2.40 -8.43
CA VAL A 140 -12.09 -1.71 -9.68
C VAL A 140 -11.37 -0.36 -9.74
N LEU A 141 -11.32 0.40 -8.64
CA LEU A 141 -10.63 1.69 -8.58
C LEU A 141 -9.13 1.57 -8.85
N ASP A 142 -8.47 0.57 -8.26
CA ASP A 142 -7.05 0.29 -8.51
C ASP A 142 -6.81 0.00 -10.00
N LYS A 143 -7.67 -0.79 -10.65
CA LYS A 143 -7.58 -1.04 -12.10
C LYS A 143 -7.80 0.21 -12.94
N VAL A 144 -8.77 1.05 -12.58
CA VAL A 144 -8.99 2.31 -13.29
C VAL A 144 -7.77 3.24 -13.12
N LYS A 145 -7.17 3.29 -11.93
CA LYS A 145 -5.92 4.04 -11.68
C LYS A 145 -4.78 3.51 -12.55
N ARG A 146 -4.50 2.20 -12.51
CA ARG A 146 -3.42 1.57 -13.29
C ARG A 146 -3.59 1.77 -14.79
N THR A 147 -4.78 1.53 -15.32
CA THR A 147 -5.06 1.73 -16.76
C THR A 147 -4.90 3.19 -17.19
N THR A 148 -5.26 4.14 -16.33
CA THR A 148 -5.07 5.57 -16.60
C THR A 148 -3.58 5.97 -16.58
N ILE A 149 -2.80 5.42 -15.64
CA ILE A 149 -1.34 5.64 -15.55
C ILE A 149 -0.63 5.08 -16.79
N LEU A 150 -0.98 3.85 -17.19
CA LEU A 150 -0.43 3.22 -18.40
C LEU A 150 -0.75 4.03 -19.66
N LYS A 151 -1.99 4.52 -19.82
CA LYS A 151 -2.38 5.40 -20.93
C LYS A 151 -1.60 6.71 -20.99
N ARG A 152 -1.09 7.20 -19.84
CA ARG A 152 -0.25 8.40 -19.75
C ARG A 152 1.23 8.12 -20.05
N GLY A 153 1.59 6.89 -20.41
CA GLY A 153 2.97 6.50 -20.72
C GLY A 153 3.90 6.43 -19.51
N VAL A 154 3.34 6.45 -18.29
CA VAL A 154 4.12 6.33 -17.05
C VAL A 154 4.36 4.84 -16.77
N THR A 155 5.61 4.40 -16.92
CA THR A 155 6.04 3.02 -16.68
C THR A 155 6.28 2.71 -15.20
N ASN A 156 6.45 3.75 -14.37
CA ASN A 156 6.59 3.62 -12.92
C ASN A 156 5.22 3.45 -12.28
N LEU A 157 4.83 2.19 -12.06
CA LEU A 157 3.61 1.79 -11.36
C LEU A 157 3.85 1.76 -9.84
N ALA A 158 4.54 2.74 -9.26
CA ALA A 158 4.57 2.82 -7.80
C ALA A 158 3.14 3.11 -7.33
N ILE A 159 2.61 2.20 -6.52
CA ILE A 159 1.24 2.30 -5.98
C ILE A 159 1.14 3.51 -5.05
N ASP A 160 2.27 3.88 -4.47
CA ASP A 160 2.44 4.86 -3.42
C ASP A 160 3.06 6.18 -3.94
N PRO A 161 2.35 7.33 -3.82
CA PRO A 161 2.89 8.65 -4.12
C PRO A 161 4.16 8.99 -3.34
N PHE A 162 4.35 8.40 -2.15
CA PHE A 162 5.58 8.58 -1.38
C PHE A 162 6.74 7.83 -2.03
N ALA A 163 6.57 6.58 -2.45
CA ALA A 163 7.58 5.85 -3.22
C ALA A 163 8.01 6.58 -4.51
N ASP A 164 7.07 7.19 -5.25
CA ASP A 164 7.41 8.01 -6.44
C ASP A 164 8.24 9.25 -6.08
N ARG A 165 7.86 9.94 -5.01
CA ARG A 165 8.59 11.12 -4.52
C ARG A 165 9.97 10.74 -4.00
N LEU A 166 10.07 9.62 -3.29
CA LEU A 166 11.32 9.06 -2.79
C LEU A 166 12.24 8.68 -3.95
N LEU A 167 11.74 7.96 -4.96
CA LEU A 167 12.51 7.57 -6.13
C LEU A 167 13.00 8.80 -6.89
N SER A 168 12.14 9.81 -7.06
CA SER A 168 12.52 11.09 -7.68
C SER A 168 13.63 11.80 -6.89
N HIS A 169 13.52 11.80 -5.56
CA HIS A 169 14.53 12.37 -4.67
C HIS A 169 15.86 11.60 -4.74
N ILE A 170 15.81 10.27 -4.73
CA ILE A 170 16.98 9.40 -4.88
C ILE A 170 17.67 9.66 -6.24
N ASN A 171 16.91 9.72 -7.33
CA ASN A 171 17.46 9.99 -8.66
C ASN A 171 18.13 11.37 -8.76
N LEU A 172 17.54 12.41 -8.15
CA LEU A 172 18.15 13.74 -8.08
C LEU A 172 19.42 13.74 -7.22
N PHE A 173 19.41 13.01 -6.10
CA PHE A 173 20.56 12.84 -5.23
C PHE A 173 21.72 12.16 -5.97
N VAL A 174 21.45 11.06 -6.68
CA VAL A 174 22.45 10.33 -7.48
C VAL A 174 23.07 11.22 -8.55
N ARG A 175 22.26 11.99 -9.28
CA ARG A 175 22.76 12.94 -10.28
C ARG A 175 23.70 13.99 -9.70
N ARG A 176 23.45 14.41 -8.44
CA ARG A 176 24.27 15.40 -7.75
C ARG A 176 25.58 14.82 -7.19
N TYR A 177 25.59 13.54 -6.84
CA TYR A 177 26.71 12.87 -6.18
C TYR A 177 27.27 11.70 -7.00
N GLU A 178 27.25 11.83 -8.34
CA GLU A 178 27.65 10.74 -9.25
C GLU A 178 29.10 10.28 -9.02
N ALA A 179 30.01 11.21 -8.72
CA ALA A 179 31.40 10.89 -8.40
C ALA A 179 31.51 10.01 -7.14
N LYS A 180 30.77 10.36 -6.08
CA LYS A 180 30.73 9.57 -4.84
C LYS A 180 30.08 8.20 -5.03
N LEU A 181 29.11 8.08 -5.94
CA LEU A 181 28.52 6.80 -6.29
C LEU A 181 29.55 5.88 -6.93
N LYS A 182 30.44 6.41 -7.79
CA LYS A 182 31.54 5.62 -8.39
C LYS A 182 32.53 5.16 -7.31
N GLU A 183 32.94 6.07 -6.43
CA GLU A 183 33.80 5.72 -5.29
C GLU A 183 33.15 4.67 -4.38
N PHE A 184 31.85 4.77 -4.13
CA PHE A 184 31.12 3.78 -3.34
C PHE A 184 31.11 2.40 -4.02
N ARG A 185 30.88 2.36 -5.34
CA ARG A 185 30.93 1.10 -6.11
C ARG A 185 32.31 0.46 -6.04
N GLU A 186 33.36 1.26 -6.11
CA GLU A 186 34.74 0.80 -5.92
C GLU A 186 34.92 0.28 -4.49
N ARG A 187 34.59 1.04 -3.44
CA ARG A 187 34.78 0.58 -2.06
C ARG A 187 34.02 -0.70 -1.68
N VAL A 188 32.76 -0.84 -2.13
CA VAL A 188 31.85 -1.91 -1.69
C VAL A 188 31.83 -3.12 -2.62
N PHE A 189 32.06 -2.93 -3.93
CA PHE A 189 32.01 -4.02 -4.91
C PHE A 189 33.38 -4.41 -5.49
N GLN A 190 34.44 -3.64 -5.22
CA GLN A 190 35.79 -4.05 -5.59
C GLN A 190 36.29 -5.12 -4.62
N ILE A 191 36.81 -6.19 -5.22
CA ILE A 191 37.30 -7.37 -4.50
C ILE A 191 38.83 -7.28 -4.56
N ASP A 192 39.42 -6.65 -3.55
CA ASP A 192 40.88 -6.68 -3.40
C ASP A 192 41.27 -7.98 -2.68
N PHE A 193 42.27 -8.67 -3.21
CA PHE A 193 42.63 -10.06 -2.86
C PHE A 193 43.33 -10.21 -1.49
N GLU A 194 43.30 -9.20 -0.62
CA GLU A 194 44.11 -9.08 0.59
C GLU A 194 43.30 -8.86 1.89
N GLY A 195 42.04 -9.33 1.91
CA GLY A 195 41.16 -9.24 3.10
C GLY A 195 40.93 -10.57 3.84
N PRO A 196 40.36 -10.55 5.06
CA PRO A 196 39.86 -11.75 5.73
C PRO A 196 38.81 -12.46 4.87
N GLU A 197 38.79 -13.80 4.90
CA GLU A 197 37.87 -14.63 4.11
C GLU A 197 36.39 -14.21 4.27
N GLU A 198 35.98 -13.85 5.49
CA GLU A 198 34.62 -13.36 5.76
C GLU A 198 34.27 -12.02 5.06
N GLU A 199 35.24 -11.10 4.93
CA GLU A 199 35.03 -9.81 4.26
C GLU A 199 34.92 -10.01 2.74
N TYR A 200 35.73 -10.93 2.22
CA TYR A 200 35.70 -11.36 0.82
C TYR A 200 34.34 -11.97 0.45
N GLU A 201 33.80 -12.88 1.26
CA GLU A 201 32.49 -13.49 1.03
C GLU A 201 31.36 -12.46 1.01
N ARG A 202 31.39 -11.49 1.94
CA ARG A 202 30.38 -10.41 2.03
C ARG A 202 30.38 -9.52 0.78
N LYS A 203 31.55 -9.09 0.32
CA LYS A 203 31.69 -8.27 -0.91
C LYS A 203 31.26 -9.03 -2.16
N CYS A 204 31.68 -10.30 -2.29
CA CYS A 204 31.24 -11.19 -3.36
C CYS A 204 29.71 -11.35 -3.38
N PHE A 205 29.10 -11.54 -2.22
CA PHE A 205 27.66 -11.67 -2.07
C PHE A 205 26.95 -10.38 -2.52
N LEU A 206 27.34 -9.22 -1.99
CA LEU A 206 26.73 -7.93 -2.34
C LEU A 206 26.85 -7.62 -3.85
N ARG A 207 28.03 -7.88 -4.44
CA ARG A 207 28.26 -7.68 -5.87
C ARG A 207 27.31 -8.53 -6.72
N ARG A 208 27.14 -9.82 -6.38
CA ARG A 208 26.23 -10.73 -7.10
C ARG A 208 24.78 -10.24 -7.07
N TYR A 209 24.34 -9.65 -5.96
CA TYR A 209 23.00 -9.07 -5.86
C TYR A 209 22.87 -7.76 -6.64
N ALA A 210 23.88 -6.89 -6.59
CA ALA A 210 23.89 -5.64 -7.34
C ALA A 210 23.88 -5.88 -8.86
N GLU A 211 24.59 -6.91 -9.35
CA GLU A 211 24.58 -7.31 -10.76
C GLU A 211 23.23 -7.93 -11.18
N ARG A 212 22.55 -8.65 -10.25
CA ARG A 212 21.25 -9.27 -10.53
C ARG A 212 20.09 -8.26 -10.54
N TYR A 213 20.14 -7.22 -9.72
CA TYR A 213 19.05 -6.25 -9.55
C TYR A 213 19.46 -4.83 -9.95
N LEU A 214 18.97 -4.39 -11.11
CA LEU A 214 19.22 -3.05 -11.64
C LEU A 214 18.70 -1.96 -10.69
N GLY A 215 19.61 -1.10 -10.22
CA GLY A 215 19.30 0.01 -9.31
C GLY A 215 19.41 -0.33 -7.82
N LEU A 216 19.79 -1.55 -7.46
CA LEU A 216 20.08 -1.90 -6.06
C LEU A 216 21.30 -1.12 -5.55
N ASP A 217 22.33 -0.98 -6.39
CA ASP A 217 23.54 -0.20 -6.10
C ASP A 217 23.23 1.26 -5.74
N ILE A 218 22.26 1.88 -6.43
CA ILE A 218 21.78 3.23 -6.15
C ILE A 218 21.12 3.30 -4.77
N LEU A 219 20.29 2.31 -4.43
CA LEU A 219 19.62 2.25 -3.13
C LEU A 219 20.64 2.05 -2.00
N LEU A 220 21.59 1.14 -2.18
CA LEU A 220 22.66 0.86 -1.22
C LEU A 220 23.52 2.10 -0.97
N PHE A 221 23.89 2.83 -2.03
CA PHE A 221 24.60 4.09 -1.91
C PHE A 221 23.79 5.14 -1.12
N PHE A 222 22.51 5.29 -1.43
CA PHE A 222 21.64 6.23 -0.72
C PHE A 222 21.51 5.89 0.77
N CYS A 223 21.37 4.61 1.11
CA CYS A 223 21.35 4.15 2.50
C CYS A 223 22.69 4.35 3.20
N SER A 224 23.82 4.13 2.51
CA SER A 224 25.15 4.34 3.07
C SER A 224 25.40 5.82 3.41
N GLU A 225 25.08 6.73 2.48
CA GLU A 225 25.20 8.18 2.71
C GLU A 225 24.24 8.67 3.81
N TRP A 226 23.04 8.09 3.91
CA TRP A 226 22.16 8.34 5.05
C TRP A 226 22.79 7.88 6.36
N GLY A 227 23.37 6.66 6.38
CA GLY A 227 24.06 6.09 7.53
C GLY A 227 25.22 6.96 8.01
N GLN A 228 26.02 7.46 7.06
CA GLN A 228 27.14 8.34 7.33
C GLN A 228 26.68 9.69 7.91
N LYS A 229 25.61 10.29 7.38
CA LYS A 229 25.04 11.54 7.93
C LYS A 229 24.50 11.39 9.34
N GLN A 230 23.97 10.21 9.69
CA GLN A 230 23.51 9.89 11.04
C GLN A 230 24.65 9.44 11.97
N LYS A 231 25.90 9.46 11.49
CA LYS A 231 27.10 9.01 12.23
C LYS A 231 26.99 7.56 12.73
N LEU A 232 26.22 6.72 12.04
CA LEU A 232 26.00 5.33 12.42
C LEU A 232 27.31 4.53 12.44
N PHE A 233 28.22 4.82 11.50
CA PHE A 233 29.50 4.11 11.38
C PHE A 233 30.58 4.63 12.35
N GLU A 234 30.39 5.83 12.92
CA GLU A 234 31.31 6.40 13.91
C GLU A 234 30.93 5.97 15.34
N LEU A 235 29.62 5.84 15.59
CA LEU A 235 29.06 5.57 16.92
C LEU A 235 28.84 4.07 17.21
N SER A 236 28.96 3.20 16.20
CA SER A 236 28.66 1.77 16.33
C SER A 236 29.67 0.90 15.56
N PRO A 237 29.83 -0.38 15.90
CA PRO A 237 30.71 -1.31 15.18
C PRO A 237 30.18 -1.71 13.79
N ILE A 238 29.08 -1.10 13.33
CA ILE A 238 28.46 -1.38 12.06
C ILE A 238 29.31 -0.74 10.96
N ARG A 239 29.71 -1.53 9.96
CA ARG A 239 30.41 -1.05 8.75
C ARG A 239 29.39 -0.83 7.62
N GLU A 240 29.78 -0.09 6.59
CA GLU A 240 28.94 0.16 5.40
C GLU A 240 28.40 -1.15 4.79
N GLU A 241 29.23 -2.20 4.76
CA GLU A 241 28.88 -3.54 4.26
C GLU A 241 27.76 -4.20 5.07
N HIS A 242 27.78 -4.04 6.40
CA HIS A 242 26.75 -4.61 7.27
C HIS A 242 25.39 -3.96 7.03
N LEU A 243 25.37 -2.64 6.82
CA LEU A 243 24.15 -1.92 6.44
C LEU A 243 23.62 -2.41 5.08
N CYS A 244 24.53 -2.60 4.11
CA CYS A 244 24.15 -3.12 2.79
C CYS A 244 23.57 -4.53 2.86
N LEU A 245 24.17 -5.42 3.67
CA LEU A 245 23.67 -6.78 3.90
C LEU A 245 22.30 -6.79 4.59
N LEU A 246 22.06 -5.87 5.53
CA LEU A 246 20.75 -5.70 6.17
C LEU A 246 19.68 -5.29 5.17
N VAL A 247 19.98 -4.36 4.26
CA VAL A 247 19.03 -3.95 3.21
C VAL A 247 18.73 -5.15 2.31
N VAL A 248 19.74 -5.90 1.87
CA VAL A 248 19.54 -7.09 1.04
C VAL A 248 18.77 -8.19 1.76
N SER A 249 19.01 -8.43 3.05
CA SER A 249 18.33 -9.47 3.83
C SER A 249 16.86 -9.14 4.10
N ILE A 250 16.53 -7.86 4.32
CA ILE A 250 15.15 -7.39 4.42
C ILE A 250 14.42 -7.62 3.09
N GLU A 251 15.04 -7.31 1.96
CA GLU A 251 14.43 -7.54 0.64
C GLU A 251 14.28 -9.04 0.32
N LEU A 252 15.21 -9.88 0.80
CA LEU A 252 15.14 -11.35 0.66
C LEU A 252 13.99 -11.93 1.49
N SER A 253 13.86 -11.53 2.75
CA SER A 253 12.81 -12.00 3.67
C SER A 253 11.41 -11.57 3.22
N ARG A 254 11.29 -10.43 2.52
CA ARG A 254 10.02 -9.94 1.95
C ARG A 254 9.61 -10.62 0.64
N GLY A 255 10.44 -11.51 0.08
CA GLY A 255 10.15 -12.19 -1.18
C GLY A 255 9.97 -11.24 -2.37
N SER A 256 10.54 -10.03 -2.31
CA SER A 256 10.31 -8.96 -3.30
C SER A 256 11.14 -9.12 -4.58
N PHE A 257 11.96 -10.17 -4.66
CA PHE A 257 12.82 -10.45 -5.79
C PHE A 257 12.11 -11.26 -6.88
N TYR A 258 11.18 -10.60 -7.58
CA TYR A 258 10.72 -11.10 -8.88
C TYR A 258 11.57 -10.47 -9.98
N GLU A 259 11.98 -11.27 -10.96
CA GLU A 259 12.58 -10.82 -12.22
C GLU A 259 11.63 -9.84 -12.91
N VAL A 260 11.81 -8.55 -12.63
CA VAL A 260 11.22 -7.48 -13.41
C VAL A 260 12.37 -6.82 -14.13
N LYS A 261 12.49 -7.14 -15.43
CA LYS A 261 13.33 -6.38 -16.36
C LYS A 261 12.87 -4.93 -16.32
N GLY A 262 13.62 -4.08 -15.63
CA GLY A 262 13.41 -2.65 -15.57
C GLY A 262 13.12 -2.14 -14.17
N PHE A 263 14.15 -1.52 -13.58
CA PHE A 263 14.14 -0.67 -12.39
C PHE A 263 13.62 -1.27 -11.08
N PHE A 264 14.46 -1.16 -10.05
CA PHE A 264 14.16 -1.44 -8.65
C PHE A 264 12.75 -0.97 -8.28
N CYS A 265 11.83 -1.92 -8.11
CA CYS A 265 10.50 -1.65 -7.63
C CYS A 265 10.59 -1.52 -6.10
N LEU A 266 10.58 -0.29 -5.59
CA LEU A 266 10.25 0.09 -4.20
C LEU A 266 8.85 -0.40 -3.75
N LYS A 267 8.24 -1.36 -4.46
CA LYS A 267 6.86 -1.83 -4.29
C LYS A 267 6.57 -2.44 -2.93
N ASN A 268 7.58 -2.88 -2.17
CA ASN A 268 7.39 -3.62 -0.93
C ASN A 268 8.03 -2.98 0.31
N ILE A 269 8.60 -1.77 0.21
CA ILE A 269 9.23 -1.12 1.37
C ILE A 269 8.22 -0.35 2.25
N PHE A 270 7.08 0.09 1.69
CA PHE A 270 6.11 0.97 2.37
C PHE A 270 4.68 0.42 2.47
N LEU A 271 4.50 -0.90 2.47
CA LEU A 271 3.23 -1.50 2.90
C LEU A 271 3.17 -1.52 4.43
N PHE A 272 2.81 -0.37 5.00
CA PHE A 272 2.15 -0.24 6.30
C PHE A 272 0.86 0.56 6.10
#